data_AF-A0A7S2KXU2-F1
#
_entry.id   AF-A0A7S2KXU2-F1
#
_cell.length_a   1.000
_cell.length_b   1.000
_cell.length_c   1.000
_cell.angle_alpha   90.00
_cell.angle_beta   90.00
_cell.angle_gamma   90.00
#
_symmetry.space_group_name_H-M   'P 1'
#
loop_
_entity.id
_entity.type
_entity.pdbx_description
1 polymer ?
#
loop_
_entity_poly.entity_id
_entity_poly.type
_entity_poly.pdbx_seq_one_letter_code
_entity_poly.pdbx_strand_id
1 'polypeptide(L)'
;VAGALGESGGTNTLYALRLALVGDPQKGIKKDENPLVRRGVVGDLRKIGDLGAIFVLRFALVGDPRREIKKDEDLEVRRRVVSAVGEIDSAIAIYVLCLALVGDPQEGIKKDEDLEVRRRVAGALGEIGGANAIYALSLALVGDPQEGIKKDEDL
;
A
#
# COMPACT_ATOMS: atom_id res chain seq x y z
N VAL A 1 39.27 -10.83 -13.40
CA VAL A 1 38.00 -10.31 -13.97
C VAL A 1 37.20 -9.71 -12.82
N ALA A 2 37.59 -8.51 -12.41
CA ALA A 2 36.97 -7.75 -11.34
C ALA A 2 36.38 -6.49 -11.99
N GLY A 3 35.06 -6.36 -11.98
CA GLY A 3 34.37 -5.20 -12.54
C GLY A 3 33.11 -5.54 -13.31
N ALA A 4 32.05 -5.95 -12.60
CA ALA A 4 30.66 -5.91 -13.12
C ALA A 4 29.60 -6.18 -12.03
N LEU A 5 29.78 -5.74 -10.78
CA LEU A 5 28.78 -5.92 -9.70
C LEU A 5 28.38 -4.60 -9.03
N GLY A 6 28.46 -3.48 -9.75
CA GLY A 6 28.20 -2.14 -9.20
C GLY A 6 26.75 -1.65 -9.28
N GLU A 7 25.92 -2.18 -10.19
CA GLU A 7 24.59 -1.57 -10.47
C GLU A 7 23.42 -2.58 -10.57
N SER A 8 23.68 -3.89 -10.54
CA SER A 8 22.63 -4.93 -10.62
C SER A 8 22.05 -5.38 -9.27
N GLY A 9 22.63 -4.89 -8.17
CA GLY A 9 22.21 -5.27 -6.81
C GLY A 9 20.81 -4.79 -6.45
N GLY A 10 20.46 -3.54 -6.80
CA GLY A 10 19.18 -2.93 -6.39
C GLY A 10 17.96 -3.60 -7.02
N THR A 11 18.01 -3.90 -8.32
CA THR A 11 16.88 -4.48 -9.07
C THR A 11 16.63 -5.93 -8.68
N ASN A 12 17.68 -6.73 -8.48
CA ASN A 12 17.56 -8.11 -8.00
C ASN A 12 17.07 -8.17 -6.55
N THR A 13 17.56 -7.28 -5.68
CA THR A 13 17.08 -7.19 -4.29
C THR A 13 15.62 -6.79 -4.25
N LEU A 14 15.21 -5.73 -4.96
CA LEU A 14 13.81 -5.30 -4.99
C LEU A 14 12.89 -6.38 -5.56
N TYR A 15 13.32 -7.11 -6.60
CA TYR A 15 12.56 -8.22 -7.15
C TYR A 15 12.36 -9.36 -6.13
N ALA A 16 13.42 -9.75 -5.41
CA ALA A 16 13.32 -10.76 -4.36
C ALA A 16 12.38 -10.32 -3.22
N LEU A 17 12.51 -9.08 -2.76
CA LEU A 17 11.64 -8.50 -1.73
C LEU A 17 10.18 -8.44 -2.18
N ARG A 18 9.93 -8.07 -3.45
CA ARG A 18 8.59 -8.12 -4.03
C ARG A 18 8.00 -9.53 -3.96
N LEU A 19 8.73 -10.54 -4.43
CA LEU A 19 8.24 -11.91 -4.40
C LEU A 19 7.97 -12.38 -2.97
N ALA A 20 8.84 -12.05 -2.02
CA ALA A 20 8.64 -12.41 -0.62
C ALA A 20 7.40 -11.74 -0.01
N LEU A 21 7.11 -10.46 -0.33
CA LEU A 21 5.99 -9.74 0.26
C LEU A 21 4.64 -10.01 -0.42
N VAL A 22 4.61 -10.01 -1.75
CA VAL A 22 3.35 -10.05 -2.52
C VAL A 22 3.27 -11.20 -3.53
N GLY A 23 4.36 -11.94 -3.72
CA GLY A 23 4.43 -13.01 -4.72
C GLY A 23 4.35 -12.49 -6.15
N ASP A 24 3.96 -13.39 -7.05
CA ASP A 24 3.63 -13.09 -8.44
C ASP A 24 2.52 -14.05 -8.90
N PRO A 25 1.23 -13.67 -8.73
CA PRO A 25 0.10 -14.50 -9.13
C PRO A 25 0.14 -14.91 -10.60
N GLN A 26 0.65 -14.05 -11.49
CA GLN A 26 0.75 -14.32 -12.92
C GLN A 26 1.75 -15.44 -13.24
N LYS A 27 2.72 -15.68 -12.35
CA LYS A 27 3.70 -16.76 -12.45
C LYS A 27 3.44 -17.91 -11.47
N GLY A 28 2.31 -17.87 -10.74
CA GLY A 28 2.00 -18.85 -9.70
C GLY A 28 2.95 -18.81 -8.49
N ILE A 29 3.71 -17.72 -8.31
CA ILE A 29 4.63 -17.56 -7.19
C ILE A 29 3.83 -17.01 -6.01
N LYS A 30 3.81 -17.75 -4.89
CA LYS A 30 3.21 -17.28 -3.65
C LYS A 30 4.20 -16.39 -2.89
N LYS A 31 3.67 -15.44 -2.14
CA LYS A 31 4.44 -14.71 -1.14
C LYS A 31 4.91 -15.63 -0.01
N ASP A 32 5.88 -15.17 0.78
CA ASP A 32 6.38 -15.91 1.92
C ASP A 32 5.24 -16.22 2.91
N GLU A 33 5.12 -17.47 3.36
CA GLU A 33 4.04 -17.90 4.25
C GLU A 33 4.18 -17.29 5.65
N ASN A 34 5.41 -16.97 6.08
CA ASN A 34 5.68 -16.43 7.40
C ASN A 34 5.48 -14.91 7.42
N PRO A 35 4.47 -14.39 8.15
CA PRO A 35 4.22 -12.95 8.23
C PRO A 35 5.39 -12.19 8.85
N LEU A 36 6.22 -12.82 9.70
CA LEU A 36 7.40 -12.17 10.27
C LEU A 36 8.45 -11.85 9.20
N VAL A 37 8.63 -12.73 8.21
CA VAL A 37 9.51 -12.48 7.07
C VAL A 37 8.97 -11.31 6.26
N ARG A 38 7.67 -11.33 5.95
CA ARG A 38 6.99 -10.23 5.24
C ARG A 38 7.10 -8.89 5.97
N ARG A 39 6.97 -8.87 7.31
CA ARG A 39 7.20 -7.66 8.13
C ARG A 39 8.64 -7.16 8.06
N GLY A 40 9.61 -8.07 8.01
CA GLY A 40 11.03 -7.75 7.79
C GLY A 40 11.23 -7.06 6.43
N VAL A 41 10.68 -7.67 5.37
CA VAL A 41 10.72 -7.15 4.00
C VAL A 41 10.16 -5.74 3.90
N VAL A 42 9.05 -5.44 4.58
CA VAL A 42 8.48 -4.07 4.63
C VAL A 42 9.50 -3.06 5.17
N GLY A 43 10.26 -3.45 6.20
CA GLY A 43 11.31 -2.59 6.77
C GLY A 43 12.45 -2.33 5.79
N ASP A 44 12.80 -3.30 4.96
CA ASP A 44 13.85 -3.15 3.95
C ASP A 44 13.37 -2.34 2.73
N LEU A 45 12.12 -2.53 2.30
CA LEU A 45 11.49 -1.70 1.26
C LEU A 45 11.40 -0.23 1.69
N ARG A 46 11.10 0.04 2.97
CA ARG A 46 11.14 1.41 3.51
C ARG A 46 12.52 2.05 3.36
N LYS A 47 13.59 1.30 3.69
CA LYS A 47 14.97 1.79 3.57
C LYS A 47 15.37 2.04 2.13
N ILE A 48 14.87 1.23 1.19
CA ILE A 48 15.06 1.45 -0.25
C ILE A 48 14.37 2.75 -0.67
N GLY A 49 13.11 2.96 -0.27
CA GLY A 49 12.39 4.22 -0.39
C GLY A 49 12.11 4.70 -1.82
N ASP A 50 12.56 3.96 -2.85
CA ASP A 50 12.35 4.30 -4.24
C ASP A 50 10.92 4.03 -4.71
N LEU A 51 10.62 4.47 -5.92
CA LEU A 51 9.30 4.29 -6.54
C LEU A 51 8.87 2.82 -6.58
N GLY A 52 9.79 1.91 -6.88
CA GLY A 52 9.52 0.48 -6.97
C GLY A 52 9.14 -0.10 -5.61
N ALA A 53 9.85 0.29 -4.55
CA ALA A 53 9.54 -0.10 -3.18
C ALA A 53 8.16 0.40 -2.74
N ILE A 54 7.82 1.66 -3.04
CA ILE A 54 6.49 2.22 -2.76
C ILE A 54 5.38 1.43 -3.47
N PHE A 55 5.59 1.03 -4.73
CA PHE A 55 4.61 0.19 -5.45
C PHE A 55 4.43 -1.19 -4.81
N VAL A 56 5.52 -1.82 -4.35
CA VAL A 56 5.42 -3.11 -3.66
C VAL A 56 4.67 -2.96 -2.34
N LEU A 57 4.91 -1.89 -1.59
CA LEU A 57 4.17 -1.54 -0.37
C LEU A 57 2.69 -1.26 -0.68
N ARG A 58 2.35 -0.53 -1.75
CA ARG A 58 0.97 -0.35 -2.22
C ARG A 58 0.27 -1.69 -2.42
N PHE A 59 0.91 -2.62 -3.13
CA PHE A 59 0.32 -3.93 -3.39
C PHE A 59 0.03 -4.71 -2.11
N ALA A 60 0.93 -4.65 -1.12
CA ALA A 60 0.71 -5.28 0.17
C ALA A 60 -0.42 -4.62 0.97
N LEU A 61 -0.61 -3.30 0.84
CA LEU A 61 -1.63 -2.56 1.61
C LEU A 61 -3.03 -2.64 1.00
N VAL A 62 -3.16 -2.40 -0.32
CA VAL A 62 -4.45 -2.25 -0.99
C VAL A 62 -4.70 -3.30 -2.09
N GLY A 63 -3.71 -4.12 -2.42
CA GLY A 63 -3.81 -5.09 -3.51
C GLY A 63 -3.76 -4.42 -4.89
N ASP A 64 -3.87 -5.22 -5.94
CA ASP A 64 -4.02 -4.78 -7.33
C ASP A 64 -4.95 -5.75 -8.07
N PRO A 65 -6.22 -5.37 -8.29
CA PRO A 65 -7.18 -6.20 -9.01
C PRO A 65 -6.72 -6.58 -10.42
N ARG A 66 -5.97 -5.70 -11.11
CA ARG A 66 -5.51 -5.94 -12.49
C ARG A 66 -4.43 -7.01 -12.57
N ARG A 67 -3.73 -7.24 -11.46
CA ARG A 67 -2.66 -8.25 -11.34
C ARG A 67 -3.05 -9.42 -10.44
N GLU A 68 -4.31 -9.47 -10.02
CA GLU A 68 -4.84 -10.45 -9.07
C GLU A 68 -4.06 -10.48 -7.74
N ILE A 69 -3.39 -9.37 -7.39
CA ILE A 69 -2.67 -9.26 -6.12
C ILE A 69 -3.68 -8.87 -5.06
N LYS A 70 -3.81 -9.69 -4.03
CA LYS A 70 -4.59 -9.36 -2.84
C LYS A 70 -3.68 -8.65 -1.84
N LYS A 71 -4.25 -7.67 -1.12
CA LYS A 71 -3.56 -7.10 0.05
C LYS A 71 -3.23 -8.18 1.07
N ASP A 72 -2.28 -7.90 1.95
CA ASP A 72 -1.81 -8.87 2.92
C ASP A 72 -2.89 -9.26 3.92
N GLU A 73 -3.07 -10.56 4.16
CA GLU A 73 -4.04 -11.08 5.14
C GLU A 73 -3.63 -10.78 6.59
N ASP A 74 -2.34 -10.61 6.88
CA ASP A 74 -1.85 -10.32 8.22
C ASP A 74 -2.01 -8.82 8.50
N LEU A 75 -2.84 -8.50 9.50
CA LEU A 75 -3.12 -7.13 9.90
C LEU A 75 -1.84 -6.38 10.29
N GLU A 76 -0.89 -7.04 10.93
CA GLU A 76 0.34 -6.41 11.40
C GLU A 76 1.30 -6.12 10.24
N VAL A 77 1.33 -6.96 9.19
CA VAL A 77 1.99 -6.61 7.92
C VAL A 77 1.38 -5.32 7.36
N ARG A 78 0.06 -5.23 7.24
CA ARG A 78 -0.60 -4.01 6.71
C ARG A 78 -0.31 -2.78 7.55
N ARG A 79 -0.40 -2.88 8.87
CA ARG A 79 -0.07 -1.77 9.81
C ARG A 79 1.38 -1.32 9.68
N ARG A 80 2.30 -2.25 9.51
CA ARG A 80 3.72 -1.96 9.30
C ARG A 80 3.96 -1.32 7.94
N VAL A 81 3.23 -1.72 6.91
CA VAL A 81 3.23 -1.07 5.59
C VAL A 81 2.76 0.38 5.71
N VAL A 82 1.67 0.65 6.44
CA VAL A 82 1.19 2.02 6.67
C VAL A 82 2.26 2.89 7.31
N SER A 83 2.92 2.37 8.36
CA SER A 83 4.01 3.10 9.05
C SER A 83 5.18 3.36 8.09
N ALA A 84 5.60 2.33 7.35
CA ALA A 84 6.68 2.44 6.38
C ALA A 84 6.37 3.44 5.26
N VAL A 85 5.16 3.43 4.71
CA VAL A 85 4.72 4.38 3.68
C VAL A 85 4.64 5.80 4.25
N GLY A 86 4.13 5.97 5.47
CA GLY A 86 4.03 7.28 6.12
C GLY A 86 5.38 7.93 6.42
N GLU A 87 6.41 7.12 6.65
CA GLU A 87 7.79 7.59 6.86
C GLU A 87 8.54 7.91 5.55
N ILE A 88 7.98 7.56 4.38
CA ILE A 88 8.58 7.88 3.08
C ILE A 88 8.04 9.25 2.64
N ASP A 89 8.94 10.24 2.55
CA ASP A 89 8.62 11.57 2.05
C ASP A 89 8.45 11.58 0.52
N SER A 90 7.26 11.16 0.08
CA SER A 90 6.91 11.08 -1.34
C SER A 90 5.43 11.34 -1.56
N ALA A 91 5.11 12.14 -2.59
CA ALA A 91 3.72 12.37 -3.01
C ALA A 91 2.98 11.05 -3.37
N ILE A 92 3.72 10.04 -3.82
CA ILE A 92 3.18 8.72 -4.16
C ILE A 92 2.85 7.94 -2.89
N ALA A 93 3.64 8.08 -1.83
CA ALA A 93 3.32 7.49 -0.53
C ALA A 93 2.01 8.06 0.03
N ILE A 94 1.80 9.37 -0.09
CA ILE A 94 0.52 10.03 0.27
C ILE A 94 -0.63 9.42 -0.54
N TYR A 95 -0.47 9.28 -1.86
CA TYR A 95 -1.50 8.67 -2.72
C TYR A 95 -1.85 7.24 -2.27
N VAL A 96 -0.85 6.42 -1.94
CA VAL A 96 -1.07 5.05 -1.43
C VAL A 96 -1.88 5.04 -0.13
N LEU A 97 -1.59 5.96 0.79
CA LEU A 97 -2.36 6.10 2.03
C LEU A 97 -3.79 6.57 1.75
N CYS A 98 -3.99 7.52 0.84
CA CYS A 98 -5.34 7.93 0.42
C CYS A 98 -6.15 6.75 -0.12
N LEU A 99 -5.57 5.94 -1.02
CA LEU A 99 -6.21 4.74 -1.55
C LEU A 99 -6.60 3.75 -0.44
N ALA A 100 -5.76 3.58 0.57
CA ALA A 100 -6.07 2.69 1.70
C ALA A 100 -7.21 3.20 2.58
N LEU A 101 -7.34 4.52 2.71
CA LEU A 101 -8.36 5.16 3.55
C LEU A 101 -9.74 5.18 2.89
N VAL A 102 -9.81 5.64 1.64
CA VAL A 102 -11.09 5.89 0.94
C VAL A 102 -11.38 4.89 -0.18
N GLY A 103 -10.39 4.12 -0.63
CA GLY A 103 -10.51 3.25 -1.81
C GLY A 103 -10.41 4.02 -3.12
N ASP A 104 -10.57 3.29 -4.22
CA ASP A 104 -10.71 3.86 -5.56
C ASP A 104 -11.63 2.94 -6.39
N PRO A 105 -12.89 3.33 -6.60
CA PRO A 105 -13.84 2.57 -7.41
C PRO A 105 -13.40 2.37 -8.86
N GLN A 106 -12.63 3.30 -9.45
CA GLN A 106 -12.16 3.20 -10.84
C GLN A 106 -11.07 2.14 -10.99
N GLU A 107 -10.24 1.97 -9.97
CA GLU A 107 -9.23 0.91 -9.90
C GLU A 107 -9.76 -0.40 -9.27
N GLY A 108 -11.02 -0.42 -8.80
CA GLY A 108 -11.60 -1.57 -8.11
C GLY A 108 -11.02 -1.79 -6.70
N ILE A 109 -10.41 -0.75 -6.12
CA ILE A 109 -9.79 -0.79 -4.80
C ILE A 109 -10.82 -0.42 -3.75
N LYS A 110 -10.91 -1.23 -2.71
CA LYS A 110 -11.76 -0.96 -1.55
C LYS A 110 -10.90 -0.47 -0.39
N LYS A 111 -11.43 0.45 0.40
CA LYS A 111 -10.84 0.83 1.70
C LYS A 111 -10.60 -0.39 2.58
N ASP A 112 -9.62 -0.31 3.48
CA ASP A 112 -9.31 -1.44 4.36
C ASP A 112 -10.51 -1.80 5.24
N GLU A 113 -10.84 -3.08 5.43
CA GLU A 113 -11.93 -3.51 6.31
C GLU A 113 -11.61 -3.29 7.79
N ASP A 114 -10.34 -3.38 8.17
CA ASP A 114 -9.90 -3.27 9.55
C ASP A 114 -9.89 -1.81 10.00
N LEU A 115 -10.65 -1.52 11.06
CA LEU A 115 -10.77 -0.19 11.63
C LEU A 115 -9.42 0.36 12.13
N GLU A 116 -8.57 -0.51 12.69
CA GLU A 116 -7.29 -0.10 13.24
C GLU A 116 -6.28 0.24 12.13
N VAL A 117 -6.28 -0.52 11.03
CA VAL A 117 -5.53 -0.15 9.82
C VAL A 117 -5.99 1.22 9.31
N ARG A 118 -7.30 1.45 9.15
CA ARG A 118 -7.82 2.75 8.70
C ARG A 118 -7.44 3.90 9.64
N ARG A 119 -7.48 3.69 10.95
CA ARG A 119 -7.05 4.69 11.96
C ARG A 119 -5.58 5.05 11.80
N ARG A 120 -4.70 4.06 11.62
CA ARG A 120 -3.28 4.31 11.37
C ARG A 120 -3.03 5.06 10.07
N VAL A 121 -3.77 4.73 9.01
CA VAL A 121 -3.69 5.46 7.74
C VAL A 121 -4.09 6.93 7.94
N ALA A 122 -5.20 7.18 8.64
CA ALA A 122 -5.64 8.54 8.95
C ALA A 122 -4.62 9.30 9.82
N GLY A 123 -4.01 8.62 10.81
CA GLY A 123 -2.94 9.18 11.64
C GLY A 123 -1.72 9.59 10.80
N ALA A 124 -1.22 8.68 9.95
CA ALA A 124 -0.10 8.96 9.06
C ALA A 124 -0.38 10.11 8.10
N LEU A 125 -1.59 10.16 7.50
CA LEU A 125 -2.00 11.29 6.65
C LEU A 125 -2.09 12.60 7.44
N GLY A 126 -2.54 12.57 8.69
CA GLY A 126 -2.58 13.74 9.57
C GLY A 126 -1.20 14.26 9.94
N GLU A 127 -0.23 13.36 10.15
CA GLU A 127 1.17 13.70 10.43
C GLU A 127 1.87 14.29 9.19
N ILE A 128 1.65 13.71 8.00
CA ILE A 128 2.23 14.21 6.74
C ILE A 128 1.61 15.56 6.36
N GLY A 129 0.29 15.68 6.48
CA GLY A 129 -0.46 16.86 6.08
C GLY A 129 -0.49 17.10 4.56
N GLY A 130 -0.78 18.35 4.18
CA GLY A 130 -0.94 18.75 2.77
C GLY A 130 -2.36 18.56 2.22
N ALA A 131 -2.63 19.20 1.08
CA ALA A 131 -3.98 19.29 0.52
C ALA A 131 -4.61 17.93 0.21
N ASN A 132 -3.83 16.98 -0.34
CA ASN A 132 -4.30 15.64 -0.67
C ASN A 132 -4.66 14.82 0.58
N ALA A 133 -3.86 14.93 1.64
CA ALA A 133 -4.14 14.24 2.90
C ALA A 133 -5.42 14.80 3.56
N ILE A 134 -5.56 16.13 3.60
CA ILE A 134 -6.75 16.81 4.14
C ILE A 134 -8.01 16.40 3.35
N TYR A 135 -7.92 16.36 2.02
CA TYR A 135 -9.03 15.94 1.17
C TYR A 135 -9.46 14.50 1.45
N ALA A 136 -8.50 13.56 1.51
CA ALA A 136 -8.79 12.16 1.80
C ALA A 136 -9.39 11.96 3.21
N LEU A 137 -8.86 12.66 4.22
CA LEU A 137 -9.42 12.66 5.58
C LEU A 137 -10.85 13.21 5.62
N SER A 138 -11.13 14.27 4.87
CA SER A 138 -12.48 14.86 4.78
C SER A 138 -13.48 13.90 4.16
N LEU A 139 -13.11 13.25 3.04
CA LEU A 139 -13.92 12.20 2.42
C LEU A 139 -14.18 11.04 3.37
N ALA A 140 -13.18 10.62 4.15
CA ALA A 140 -13.34 9.54 5.11
C ALA A 140 -14.32 9.86 6.25
N LEU A 141 -14.45 11.14 6.62
CA LEU A 141 -15.37 11.62 7.65
C LEU A 141 -16.81 11.78 7.16
N VAL A 142 -16.98 12.38 5.98
CA VAL A 142 -18.30 12.74 5.44
C VAL A 142 -18.93 11.58 4.64
N GLY A 143 -18.12 10.60 4.23
CA GLY A 143 -18.50 9.62 3.22
C GLY A 143 -18.34 10.20 1.81
N ASP A 144 -18.31 9.33 0.79
CA ASP A 144 -18.37 9.79 -0.60
C ASP A 144 -19.72 10.50 -0.81
N PRO A 145 -19.75 11.81 -1.12
CA PRO A 145 -21.01 12.53 -1.34
C PRO A 145 -21.90 11.86 -2.38
N GLN A 146 -21.32 11.08 -3.30
CA GLN A 146 -22.03 10.36 -4.35
C GLN A 146 -22.69 9.05 -3.87
N GLU A 147 -22.31 8.48 -2.72
CA GLU A 147 -22.99 7.32 -2.13
C GLU A 147 -24.37 7.67 -1.54
N GLY A 148 -24.55 8.93 -1.09
CA GLY A 148 -25.83 9.42 -0.58
C GLY A 148 -26.88 9.61 -1.69
N ILE A 149 -26.45 10.12 -2.85
CA ILE A 149 -27.35 10.49 -3.95
C ILE A 149 -28.00 9.25 -4.60
N LYS A 150 -27.27 8.13 -4.69
CA LYS A 150 -27.80 6.89 -5.29
C LYS A 150 -28.92 6.24 -4.49
N LYS A 151 -29.00 6.49 -3.17
CA LYS A 151 -30.07 5.91 -2.34
C LYS A 151 -31.41 6.64 -2.50
N ASP A 152 -31.38 7.88 -2.96
CA ASP A 152 -32.56 8.72 -3.09
C ASP A 152 -33.21 8.62 -4.49
N GLU A 153 -32.51 8.04 -5.49
CA GLU A 153 -33.06 7.82 -6.84
C GLU A 153 -33.79 6.45 -7.00
N ASP A 154 -33.72 5.56 -6.01
CA ASP A 154 -34.32 4.22 -6.02
C ASP A 154 -35.64 4.11 -5.17
N LEU A 155 -36.28 5.23 -4.80
CA LEU A 155 -37.56 5.29 -4.06
C LEU A 155 -38.68 5.95 -4.88
#